data_AF-A0A2P1NJE4-F1
#
_entry.id   AF-A0A2P1NJE4-F1
#
_cell.length_a   1.000
_cell.length_b   1.000
_cell.length_c   1.000
_cell.angle_alpha   90.00
_cell.angle_beta   90.00
_cell.angle_gamma   90.00
#
_symmetry.space_group_name_H-M   'P 1'
#
loop_
_entity.id
_entity.type
_entity.pdbx_description
1 polymer ?
#
loop_
_entity_poly.entity_id
_entity_poly.type
_entity_poly.pdbx_seq_one_letter_code
_entity_poly.pdbx_strand_id
1 'polypeptide(L)' 'MALIRCPECGREVSTQAAACPACGHPLQPQCGQPAWRSSHVWGRLAIVLGAWLVTPWLARLIVALAVCVVAYFLFTKG' A
#
# COMPACT_ATOMS: atom_id res chain seq x y z
N MET A 1 -7.38 2.82 -32.40
CA MET A 1 -6.76 4.08 -31.95
C MET A 1 -7.88 5.07 -31.62
N ALA A 2 -7.94 5.58 -30.39
CA ALA A 2 -8.93 6.58 -30.01
C ALA A 2 -8.31 7.96 -30.23
N LEU A 3 -8.89 8.77 -31.13
CA LEU A 3 -8.55 10.18 -31.25
C LEU A 3 -9.57 10.96 -30.41
N ILE A 4 -9.07 11.86 -29.58
CA ILE A 4 -9.87 12.83 -28.81
C ILE A 4 -9.79 14.20 -29.48
N ARG A 5 -10.87 14.97 -29.40
CA ARG A 5 -10.83 16.38 -29.80
C ARG A 5 -10.16 17.19 -28.70
N CYS A 6 -9.16 17.98 -29.08
CA CYS A 6 -8.54 18.94 -28.18
C CYS A 6 -9.60 19.97 -27.74
N PRO A 7 -9.76 20.24 -26.43
CA PRO A 7 -10.76 21.19 -25.93
C PRO A 7 -10.48 22.64 -26.35
N GLU A 8 -9.22 22.97 -26.65
CA GLU A 8 -8.81 24.33 -27.04
C GLU A 8 -8.94 24.58 -28.54
N CYS A 9 -8.41 23.67 -29.37
CA CYS A 9 -8.34 23.90 -30.82
C CYS A 9 -9.33 23.07 -31.64
N GLY A 10 -10.09 22.18 -31.00
CA GLY A 10 -11.07 21.31 -31.66
C GLY A 10 -10.48 20.25 -32.60
N ARG A 11 -9.14 20.21 -32.75
CA ARG A 11 -8.45 19.27 -33.64
C ARG A 11 -8.37 17.88 -33.01
N GLU A 12 -8.40 16.86 -33.85
CA GLU A 12 -8.31 15.46 -33.43
C GLU A 12 -6.86 15.11 -33.07
N VAL A 13 -6.65 14.58 -31.87
CA VAL A 13 -5.34 14.24 -31.32
C VAL A 13 -5.40 12.83 -30.71
N SER A 14 -4.30 12.09 -30.78
CA SER A 14 -4.19 10.78 -30.12
C SER A 14 -4.35 10.90 -28.60
N THR A 15 -5.10 9.99 -27.99
CA THR A 15 -5.21 9.87 -26.52
C THR A 15 -3.88 9.59 -25.81
N GLN A 16 -2.85 9.20 -26.56
CA GLN A 16 -1.51 8.94 -26.03
C GLN A 16 -0.56 10.15 -26.17
N ALA A 17 -1.01 11.25 -26.81
CA ALA A 17 -0.16 12.42 -26.98
C ALA A 17 -0.07 13.24 -25.67
N ALA A 18 1.16 13.55 -25.25
CA ALA A 18 1.41 14.36 -24.05
C ALA A 18 0.81 15.77 -24.15
N ALA A 19 0.84 16.34 -25.36
CA ALA A 19 0.27 17.63 -25.70
C ALA A 19 -0.30 17.63 -27.12
N CYS A 20 -1.21 18.55 -27.40
CA CYS A 20 -1.77 18.78 -28.72
C CYS A 20 -0.67 19.30 -29.66
N PRO A 21 -0.35 18.61 -30.78
CA PRO A 21 0.65 19.10 -31.73
C PRO A 21 0.18 20.34 -32.51
N ALA A 22 -1.12 20.64 -32.52
CA ALA A 22 -1.69 21.75 -33.27
C ALA A 22 -1.70 23.07 -32.48
N CYS A 23 -1.92 23.04 -31.17
CA CYS A 23 -1.98 24.25 -30.33
C CYS A 23 -1.01 24.25 -29.13
N GLY A 24 -0.33 23.13 -28.85
CA GLY A 24 0.58 23.00 -27.72
C GLY A 24 -0.11 22.72 -26.37
N HIS A 25 -1.45 22.64 -26.31
CA HIS A 25 -2.16 22.42 -25.06
C HIS A 25 -1.84 21.02 -24.48
N PRO A 26 -1.46 20.90 -23.19
CA PRO A 26 -1.16 19.61 -22.57
C PRO A 26 -2.43 18.76 -22.47
N LEU A 27 -2.42 17.56 -23.05
CA LEU A 27 -3.60 16.69 -23.17
C LEU A 27 -3.55 15.46 -22.27
N GLN A 28 -2.47 15.25 -21.51
CA GLN A 28 -2.30 14.06 -20.70
C GLN A 28 -2.79 14.29 -19.25
N PRO A 29 -4.00 13.82 -18.88
CA PRO A 29 -4.25 13.39 -17.52
C PRO A 29 -3.61 12.01 -17.35
N GLN A 30 -3.10 11.73 -16.16
CA GLN A 30 -2.30 10.57 -15.78
C GLN A 30 -3.09 9.24 -15.89
N CYS A 31 -3.35 8.77 -17.10
CA CYS A 31 -4.07 7.52 -17.35
C CYS A 31 -3.12 6.33 -17.20
N GLY A 32 -2.68 6.10 -15.95
CA GLY A 32 -1.80 4.98 -15.60
C GLY A 32 -1.45 4.88 -14.12
N GLN A 33 -1.86 5.83 -13.28
CA GLN A 33 -1.75 5.68 -11.83
C GLN A 33 -3.10 5.15 -11.33
N PRO A 34 -3.22 3.86 -10.99
CA PRO A 34 -4.46 3.37 -10.43
C PRO A 34 -4.60 4.01 -9.04
N ALA A 35 -5.77 4.59 -8.76
CA ALA A 35 -6.05 5.44 -7.59
C ALA A 35 -5.79 4.78 -6.20
N TRP A 36 -5.43 3.50 -6.16
CA TRP A 36 -5.03 2.75 -4.96
C TRP A 36 -3.61 3.05 -4.49
N ARG A 37 -2.77 3.76 -5.27
CA ARG A 37 -1.43 4.21 -4.84
C ARG A 37 -1.50 5.40 -3.86
N SER A 38 -2.52 5.44 -3.02
CA SER A 38 -2.49 6.17 -1.75
C SER A 38 -1.67 5.31 -0.76
N SER A 39 -0.35 5.47 -0.84
CA SER A 39 0.68 4.82 -0.01
C SER A 39 0.45 4.95 1.49
N HIS A 40 -0.28 5.98 1.95
CA HIS A 40 -0.51 6.19 3.38
C HIS A 40 -1.52 5.22 4.01
N VAL A 41 -2.54 4.78 3.27
CA VAL A 41 -3.57 3.87 3.82
C VAL A 41 -3.03 2.44 3.91
N TRP A 42 -2.30 2.00 2.90
CA TRP A 42 -1.73 0.64 2.84
C TRP A 42 -0.66 0.43 3.92
N GLY A 43 0.17 1.44 4.18
CA GLY A 43 1.15 1.42 5.28
C GLY A 43 0.49 1.32 6.66
N ARG A 44 -0.58 2.08 6.90
CA ARG A 44 -1.32 2.02 8.17
C ARG A 44 -2.01 0.67 8.37
N LEU A 45 -2.60 0.10 7.31
CA LEU A 45 -3.25 -1.22 7.39
C LEU A 45 -2.24 -2.33 7.71
N ALA A 46 -1.06 -2.31 7.08
CA ALA A 46 -0.01 -3.28 7.32
C ALA A 46 0.50 -3.25 8.77
N ILE A 47 0.66 -2.06 9.36
CA ILE A 47 1.08 -1.91 10.77
C ILE A 47 0.00 -2.44 11.71
N VAL A 48 -1.27 -2.08 11.47
CA VAL A 48 -2.39 -2.53 12.32
C VAL A 48 -2.54 -4.04 12.28
N LEU A 49 -2.55 -4.64 11.08
CA LEU A 49 -2.66 -6.09 10.92
C LEU A 49 -1.44 -6.83 11.49
N GLY A 50 -0.24 -6.30 11.25
CA GLY A 50 1.00 -6.85 11.81
C GLY A 50 1.00 -6.83 13.33
N ALA A 51 0.66 -5.70 13.95
CA ALA A 51 0.55 -5.59 15.40
C ALA A 51 -0.51 -6.54 15.96
N TRP A 52 -1.72 -6.59 15.37
CA TRP A 52 -2.81 -7.41 15.88
C TRP A 52 -2.52 -8.92 15.80
N LEU A 53 -1.73 -9.36 14.81
CA LEU A 53 -1.36 -10.77 14.65
C LEU A 53 -0.15 -11.17 15.49
N VAL A 54 0.84 -10.29 15.63
CA VAL A 54 2.09 -10.55 16.38
C VAL A 54 1.87 -10.48 17.89
N THR A 55 1.07 -9.53 18.37
CA THR A 55 0.84 -9.32 19.80
C THR A 55 0.30 -10.58 20.53
N PRO A 56 -0.72 -11.31 20.05
CA PRO A 56 -1.23 -12.49 20.73
C PRO A 56 -0.26 -13.68 20.71
N TRP A 57 0.50 -13.87 19.62
CA TRP A 57 1.51 -14.93 19.55
C TRP A 57 2.68 -14.66 20.49
N LEU A 58 3.15 -13.41 20.54
CA LEU A 58 4.27 -13.02 21.40
C LEU A 58 3.92 -13.16 22.89
N ALA A 59 2.73 -12.70 23.29
CA ALA A 59 2.26 -12.84 24.66
C ALA A 59 2.15 -14.31 25.08
N ARG A 60 1.62 -15.16 24.20
CA ARG A 60 1.46 -16.60 24.44
C ARG A 60 2.83 -17.31 24.55
N LEU A 61 3.83 -16.88 23.80
CA LEU A 61 5.21 -17.39 23.86
C LEU A 61 5.92 -17.00 25.17
N ILE A 62 5.75 -15.75 25.61
CA ILE A 62 6.34 -15.25 26.86
C ILE A 62 5.76 -15.99 28.08
N VAL A 63 4.44 -16.19 28.13
CA VAL A 63 3.80 -16.92 29.23
C VAL A 63 4.28 -18.37 29.28
N ALA A 64 4.38 -19.04 28.13
CA ALA A 64 4.90 -20.40 28.06
C ALA A 64 6.35 -20.50 28.57
N LEU A 65 7.22 -19.56 28.17
CA LEU A 65 8.60 -19.47 28.65
C LEU A 65 8.67 -19.26 30.17
N ALA A 66 7.86 -18.34 30.71
CA ALA A 66 7.83 -18.08 32.15
C ALA A 66 7.41 -19.32 32.95
N VAL A 67 6.39 -20.06 32.49
CA VAL A 67 5.95 -21.31 33.12
C VAL A 67 7.06 -22.37 33.10
N CYS A 68 7.74 -22.54 31.96
CA CYS A 68 8.86 -23.47 31.84
C CYS A 68 10.01 -23.13 32.80
N VAL A 69 10.36 -21.84 32.94
CA VAL A 69 11.42 -21.40 33.84
C VAL A 69 11.05 -21.65 35.31
N VAL A 70 9.81 -21.34 35.70
CA VAL A 70 9.32 -21.59 37.07
C VAL A 70 9.30 -23.07 37.38
N ALA A 71 8.80 -23.90 36.46
CA ALA A 71 8.80 -25.35 36.61
C ALA A 71 10.24 -25.91 36.73
N TYR A 72 11.16 -25.42 35.91
CA TYR A 72 12.58 -25.80 35.98
C TYR A 72 13.19 -25.48 37.34
N PHE A 73 12.96 -24.27 37.86
CA PHE A 73 13.46 -23.84 39.17
C PHE A 73 12.89 -24.65 40.33
N LEU A 74 11.58 -24.94 40.29
CA LEU A 74 10.93 -25.81 41.28
C LEU A 74 11.52 -27.23 41.25
N PHE A 75 11.82 -27.74 40.06
CA PHE A 75 12.38 -29.09 39.89
C PHE A 75 13.85 -29.19 40.27
N THR A 76 14.64 -28.12 40.10
CA THR A 76 16.06 -28.09 40.51
C THR A 76 16.27 -27.77 41.99
N LYS A 77 15.29 -27.17 42.65
CA LYS A 77 15.35 -26.86 44.09
C LYS A 77 14.59 -27.85 44.98
N GLY A 78 13.88 -28.81 44.40
CA GLY A 78 13.14 -29.87 45.09
C GLY A 78 13.96 -31.12 45.34
#